data_AF-A0A9J6MKQ6-F1
#
_entry.id   AF-A0A9J6MKQ6-F1
#
_cell.length_a   1.000
_cell.length_b   1.000
_cell.length_c   1.000
_cell.angle_alpha   90.00
_cell.angle_beta   90.00
_cell.angle_gamma   90.00
#
_symmetry.space_group_name_H-M   'P 1'
#
loop_
_entity.id
_entity.type
_entity.pdbx_description
1 polymer ?
#
loop_
_entity_poly.entity_id
_entity_poly.type
_entity_poly.pdbx_seq_one_letter_code
_entity_poly.pdbx_strand_id
1 'polypeptide(L)' 'MDNNTPVIYNGKRYVILFKYTSGYCEIKEVGSLHHIELVHLSELTDVS' A
#
# COMPACT_ATOMS: atom_id res chain seq x y z
N MET A 1 -15.21 5.88 7.92
CA MET A 1 -14.77 4.49 7.71
C MET A 1 -13.62 4.56 6.74
N ASP A 2 -12.40 4.40 7.24
CA ASP A 2 -11.20 4.49 6.43
C ASP A 2 -11.06 3.19 5.64
N ASN A 3 -11.48 3.20 4.37
CA ASN A 3 -11.50 2.04 3.48
C ASN A 3 -10.11 1.77 2.86
N ASN A 4 -9.03 1.90 3.63
CA ASN A 4 -7.70 1.71 3.07
C ASN A 4 -7.39 0.21 3.00
N THR A 5 -7.22 -0.32 1.78
CA THR A 5 -6.94 -1.74 1.55
C THR A 5 -5.58 -2.12 2.18
N PRO A 6 -5.54 -3.06 3.14
CA PRO A 6 -4.30 -3.50 3.76
C PRO A 6 -3.50 -4.40 2.82
N VAL A 7 -2.19 -4.21 2.76
CA VAL A 7 -1.27 -4.98 1.91
C VAL A 7 0.06 -5.24 2.62
N ILE A 8 0.81 -6.23 2.16
CA ILE A 8 2.20 -6.47 2.55
C ILE A 8 3.13 -6.01 1.43
N TYR A 9 4.17 -5.28 1.81
CA TYR A 9 5.28 -4.90 0.94
C TYR A 9 6.59 -5.13 1.70
N ASN A 10 7.54 -5.85 1.10
CA ASN A 10 8.81 -6.23 1.73
C ASN A 10 8.67 -6.80 3.15
N GLY A 11 7.62 -7.60 3.39
CA GLY A 11 7.35 -8.25 4.68
C GLY A 11 6.75 -7.35 5.77
N LYS A 12 6.47 -6.08 5.47
CA LYS A 12 5.84 -5.12 6.40
C LYS A 12 4.41 -4.77 5.96
N ARG A 13 3.59 -4.30 6.91
CA ARG A 13 2.18 -3.94 6.67
C ARG A 13 2.04 -2.48 6.25
N TYR A 14 1.33 -2.29 5.15
CA TYR A 14 0.99 -1.00 4.59
C TYR A 14 -0.51 -0.94 4.30
N VAL A 15 -0.97 0.25 3.93
CA VAL A 15 -2.29 0.48 3.34
C VAL A 15 -2.15 1.19 2.01
N ILE A 16 -2.99 0.82 1.04
CA ILE A 16 -3.07 1.54 -0.24
C ILE A 16 -3.81 2.87 -0.01
N LEU A 17 -3.20 3.97 -0.44
CA LEU A 17 -3.80 5.30 -0.43
C LEU A 17 -4.48 5.64 -1.76
N PHE A 18 -3.81 5.32 -2.87
CA PHE A 18 -4.29 5.63 -4.21
C PHE A 18 -3.79 4.61 -5.23
N LYS A 19 -4.65 4.26 -6.21
CA LYS A 19 -4.31 3.34 -7.32
C LYS A 19 -4.32 4.11 -8.63
N TYR A 20 -3.27 3.96 -9.41
CA TYR A 20 -3.16 4.51 -10.76
C TYR A 20 -3.60 3.46 -11.79
N THR A 21 -4.10 3.93 -12.93
CA THR A 21 -4.42 3.06 -14.08
C THR A 21 -3.18 2.42 -14.71
N SER A 22 -1.98 2.90 -14.37
CA SER A 22 -0.69 2.34 -14.82
C SER A 22 -0.29 1.04 -14.13
N GLY A 23 -1.05 0.57 -13.13
CA GLY A 23 -0.69 -0.59 -12.32
C GLY A 23 0.18 -0.26 -11.11
N TYR A 24 0.47 1.02 -10.86
CA TYR A 24 1.15 1.49 -9.65
C TYR A 24 0.15 1.95 -8.59
N CYS A 25 0.61 2.04 -7.34
CA CYS A 25 -0.14 2.62 -6.23
C CYS A 25 0.76 3.29 -5.20
N GLU A 26 0.22 4.28 -4.51
CA GLU A 26 0.82 4.84 -3.29
C GLU A 26 0.42 3.97 -2.10
N ILE A 27 1.42 3.52 -1.34
CA ILE A 27 1.25 2.78 -0.09
C ILE A 27 1.79 3.58 1.08
N LYS A 28 1.20 3.41 2.26
CA LYS A 28 1.67 4.03 3.51
C LYS A 28 1.85 3.01 4.60
N GLU A 29 3.00 3.05 5.28
CA GLU A 29 3.29 2.16 6.39
C GLU A 29 2.30 2.41 7.53
N VAL A 30 1.72 1.33 8.09
CA VAL A 30 0.74 1.45 9.18
C VAL A 30 1.44 2.04 10.41
N GLY A 31 0.92 3.16 10.91
CA GLY A 31 1.48 3.88 12.06
C GLY A 31 2.49 4.97 11.70
N SER A 32 2.89 5.11 10.43
CA SER A 32 3.69 6.24 9.96
C SER A 32 2.80 7.39 9.49
N LEU A 33 3.19 8.62 9.85
CA LEU A 33 2.49 9.83 9.41
C LEU A 33 2.91 10.27 8.00
N HIS A 34 4.14 9.98 7.57
CA HIS A 34 4.74 10.59 6.37
C HIS A 34 5.47 9.61 5.45
N HIS A 35 5.49 8.31 5.75
CA HIS A 35 6.20 7.34 4.92
C HIS A 35 5.27 6.80 3.82
N ILE A 36 5.35 7.40 2.64
CA ILE A 36 4.62 7.01 1.44
C ILE A 36 5.60 6.45 0.42
N GLU A 37 5.28 5.29 -0.16
CA GLU A 37 6.04 4.65 -1.23
C GLU A 37 5.17 4.48 -2.47
N LEU A 38 5.75 4.65 -3.66
CA LEU A 38 5.09 4.36 -4.95
C LEU A 38 5.62 3.03 -5.47
N VAL A 39 4.75 2.03 -5.55
CA VAL A 39 5.11 0.65 -5.90
C VAL A 39 4.18 0.10 -6.97
N HIS A 40 4.62 -0.94 -7.68
CA HIS A 40 3.76 -1.65 -8.62
C HIS A 40 2.89 -2.67 -7.87
N LEU A 41 1.64 -2.86 -8.31
CA LEU A 41 0.69 -3.76 -7.65
C LEU A 41 1.18 -5.21 -7.56
N SER A 42 2.05 -5.65 -8.47
CA SER A 42 2.64 -7.00 -8.44
C SER A 42 3.65 -7.22 -7.31
N GLU A 43 4.12 -6.14 -6.68
CA GLU A 43 5.05 -6.19 -5.55
C GLU A 43 4.32 -6.34 -4.21
N LEU A 44 2.99 -6.26 -4.24
CA LEU A 44 2.12 -6.36 -3.08
C LEU A 44 1.54 -7.75 -2.93
N THR A 45 1.38 -8.18 -1.67
CA THR A 45 0.54 -9.33 -1.35
C THR A 45 -0.61 -8.91 -0.46
N ASP A 46 -1.76 -9.57 -0.63
CA ASP A 46 -2.92 -9.34 0.20
C ASP A 46 -2.66 -9.81 1.63
N VAL A 47 -3.25 -9.10 2.60
CA VAL A 47 -3.30 -9.56 3.99
C VAL A 47 -4.44 -10.57 4.11
N SER A 48 -4.19 -11.82 3.72
CA SER A 48 -5.08 -12.96 3.97
C SER A 48 -5.12 -13.35 5.44
#